data_AF-A0A3M7T6E1-F1
#
_entry.id   AF-A0A3M7T6E1-F1
#
_cell.length_a   1.000
_cell.length_b   1.000
_cell.length_c   1.000
_cell.angle_alpha   90.00
_cell.angle_beta   90.00
_cell.angle_gamma   90.00
#
_symmetry.space_group_name_H-M   'P 1'
#
loop_
_entity.id
_entity.type
_entity.pdbx_description
1 polymer ?
#
loop_
_entity_poly.entity_id
_entity_poly.type
_entity_poly.pdbx_seq_one_letter_code
_entity_poly.pdbx_strand_id
1 'polypeptide(L)' 'MSNLNQKKRKCISLETKVEIIKKHCEQKIATSILAKEYSVNTSTISTILSSKEKILEHFEKNSCGALARYRKQINK' A
#
# COMPACT_ATOMS: atom_id res chain seq x y z
N MET A 1 -14.13 32.98 -9.03
CA MET A 1 -13.64 32.22 -7.86
C MET A 1 -13.80 30.73 -8.18
N SER A 2 -12.71 29.98 -8.26
CA SER A 2 -12.74 28.58 -8.70
C SER A 2 -13.42 27.71 -7.66
N ASN A 3 -14.42 26.95 -8.10
CA ASN A 3 -15.19 25.99 -7.31
C ASN A 3 -14.27 24.81 -6.96
N LEU A 4 -13.58 24.89 -5.82
CA LEU A 4 -12.77 23.78 -5.29
C LEU A 4 -13.72 22.71 -4.78
N ASN A 5 -14.17 21.83 -5.66
CA ASN A 5 -14.88 20.60 -5.29
C ASN A 5 -13.90 19.71 -4.51
N GLN A 6 -13.79 19.93 -3.20
CA GLN A 6 -12.86 19.22 -2.32
C GLN A 6 -13.29 17.75 -2.23
N LYS A 7 -12.70 16.90 -3.09
CA LYS A 7 -12.83 15.45 -2.96
C LYS A 7 -12.41 15.06 -1.55
N LYS A 8 -13.36 14.48 -0.80
CA LYS A 8 -13.09 13.99 0.57
C LYS A 8 -11.95 12.99 0.53
N ARG A 9 -10.97 13.16 1.42
CA ARG A 9 -9.85 12.23 1.55
C ARG A 9 -10.38 10.87 2.01
N LYS A 10 -10.08 9.81 1.25
CA LYS A 10 -10.34 8.44 1.69
C LYS A 10 -9.23 8.00 2.64
N CYS A 11 -9.59 7.44 3.78
CA CYS A 11 -8.63 6.76 4.64
C CYS A 11 -8.29 5.41 4.02
N ILE A 12 -7.00 5.08 3.91
CA ILE A 12 -6.52 3.77 3.44
C ILE A 12 -5.85 3.10 4.63
N SER A 13 -6.36 1.94 5.02
CA SER A 13 -5.84 1.17 6.15
C SER A 13 -4.43 0.65 5.87
N LEU A 14 -3.71 0.29 6.94
CA LEU A 14 -2.36 -0.26 6.83
C LEU A 14 -2.37 -1.61 6.09
N GLU A 15 -3.36 -2.46 6.36
CA GLU A 15 -3.53 -3.76 5.73
C GLU A 15 -3.71 -3.64 4.21
N THR A 16 -4.56 -2.73 3.75
CA THR A 16 -4.77 -2.48 2.31
C THR A 16 -3.48 -2.01 1.63
N LYS A 17 -2.67 -1.18 2.30
CA LYS A 17 -1.37 -0.76 1.75
C LYS A 17 -0.41 -1.95 1.60
N VAL A 18 -0.38 -2.86 2.56
CA VAL A 18 0.43 -4.08 2.50
C VAL A 18 -0.05 -5.01 1.38
N GLU A 19 -1.37 -5.17 1.22
CA GLU A 19 -1.94 -5.98 0.14
C GLU A 19 -1.58 -5.44 -1.25
N ILE A 20 -1.66 -4.11 -1.44
CA ILE A 20 -1.21 -3.44 -2.68
C ILE A 20 0.27 -3.74 -2.96
N ILE A 21 1.14 -3.66 -1.94
CA ILE A 21 2.57 -3.97 -2.07
C ILE A 21 2.77 -5.44 -2.48
N LYS A 22 2.04 -6.38 -1.87
CA LYS A 22 2.09 -7.81 -2.21
C LYS A 22 1.69 -8.07 -3.66
N LYS A 23 0.52 -7.58 -4.07
CA LYS A 23 0.02 -7.73 -5.44
C LYS A 23 0.98 -7.14 -6.47
N HIS A 24 1.59 -6.00 -6.18
CA HIS A 24 2.56 -5.42 -7.09
C HIS A 24 3.90 -6.18 -7.13
N CYS A 25 4.41 -6.62 -5.98
CA CYS A 25 5.74 -7.23 -5.88
C CYS A 25 5.74 -8.70 -6.28
N GLU A 26 4.77 -9.48 -5.79
CA GLU A 26 4.65 -10.92 -5.98
C GLU A 26 3.93 -11.25 -7.29
N GLN A 27 2.81 -10.61 -7.57
CA GLN A 27 1.98 -10.88 -8.76
C GLN A 27 2.32 -9.98 -9.96
N LYS A 28 3.26 -9.03 -9.80
CA LYS A 28 3.69 -8.06 -10.83
C LYS A 28 2.52 -7.29 -11.48
N ILE A 29 1.44 -7.06 -10.72
CA ILE A 29 0.27 -6.34 -11.22
C ILE A 29 0.65 -4.87 -11.44
N ALA A 30 0.24 -4.33 -12.59
CA ALA A 30 0.48 -2.94 -12.97
C ALA A 30 -0.23 -1.94 -12.02
N THR A 31 0.41 -0.81 -11.76
CA THR A 31 -0.12 0.25 -10.88
C THR A 31 -1.45 0.82 -11.35
N SER A 32 -1.69 0.84 -12.67
CA SER A 32 -2.95 1.27 -13.27
C SER A 32 -4.12 0.33 -12.97
N ILE A 33 -3.87 -0.97 -12.88
CA ILE A 33 -4.87 -1.98 -12.52
C ILE A 33 -5.19 -1.86 -11.03
N LEU A 34 -4.16 -1.79 -10.18
CA LEU A 34 -4.32 -1.61 -8.73
C LEU A 34 -5.08 -0.33 -8.39
N ALA A 35 -4.80 0.77 -9.09
CA ALA A 35 -5.52 2.03 -8.89
C ALA A 35 -7.04 1.87 -9.12
N LYS A 36 -7.43 1.12 -10.16
CA LYS A 36 -8.85 0.83 -10.45
C LYS A 36 -9.44 -0.11 -9.41
N GLU A 37 -8.75 -1.20 -9.11
CA GLU A 37 -9.21 -2.23 -8.16
C GLU A 37 -9.49 -1.65 -6.77
N TYR A 38 -8.56 -0.83 -6.25
CA TYR A 38 -8.71 -0.21 -4.94
C TYR A 38 -9.43 1.15 -4.98
N SER A 39 -9.89 1.59 -6.16
CA SER A 39 -10.58 2.89 -6.35
C SER A 39 -9.81 4.08 -5.76
N VAL A 40 -8.50 4.10 -6.02
CA VAL A 40 -7.53 5.12 -5.61
C VAL A 40 -6.80 5.70 -6.81
N ASN A 41 -6.16 6.85 -6.63
CA ASN A 41 -5.36 7.45 -7.69
C ASN A 41 -4.07 6.66 -7.89
N THR A 42 -3.58 6.63 -9.13
CA THR A 42 -2.27 6.02 -9.47
C THR A 42 -1.13 6.66 -8.67
N SER A 43 -1.18 7.98 -8.44
CA SER A 43 -0.23 8.68 -7.57
C SER A 43 -0.23 8.15 -6.14
N THR A 44 -1.39 7.78 -5.60
CA THR A 44 -1.51 7.15 -4.27
C THR A 44 -0.84 5.79 -4.24
N ILE A 45 -1.03 4.97 -5.29
CA ILE A 45 -0.33 3.68 -5.44
C ILE A 45 1.18 3.92 -5.47
N SER A 46 1.67 4.88 -6.27
CA SER A 46 3.10 5.21 -6.32
C SER A 46 3.64 5.61 -4.95
N THR A 47 2.94 6.46 -4.19
CA THR A 47 3.35 6.84 -2.83
C THR A 47 3.42 5.65 -1.87
N ILE A 48 2.46 4.72 -1.95
CA ILE A 48 2.45 3.48 -1.17
C ILE A 48 3.68 2.63 -1.51
N LEU A 49 3.97 2.46 -2.80
CA LEU A 49 5.11 1.66 -3.27
C LEU A 49 6.46 2.29 -2.90
N SER A 50 6.60 3.61 -3.03
CA SER A 50 7.80 4.33 -2.59
C SER A 50 8.02 4.26 -1.08
N SER A 51 6.95 4.11 -0.30
CA SER A 51 7.00 4.02 1.17
C SER A 51 6.93 2.57 1.69
N LYS A 52 7.12 1.57 0.81
CA LYS A 52 6.87 0.15 1.12
C LYS A 52 7.60 -0.34 2.37
N GLU A 53 8.86 0.03 2.54
CA GLU A 53 9.69 -0.46 3.65
C GLU A 53 9.15 0.04 5.00
N LYS A 54 8.81 1.33 5.07
CA LYS A 54 8.22 1.94 6.28
C LYS A 54 6.84 1.36 6.60
N ILE A 55 6.04 1.08 5.57
CA ILE A 55 4.72 0.47 5.71
C ILE A 55 4.83 -0.95 6.26
N LEU A 56 5.76 -1.75 5.73
CA LEU A 56 5.99 -3.12 6.20
C LEU A 56 6.57 -3.14 7.62
N GLU A 57 7.53 -2.25 7.93
CA GLU A 57 8.08 -2.12 9.27
C GLU A 57 7.00 -1.74 10.30
N HIS A 58 6.13 -0.79 9.95
CA HIS A 58 5.04 -0.39 10.82
C HIS A 58 4.01 -1.51 11.00
N PHE A 59 3.74 -2.28 9.93
CA PHE A 59 2.87 -3.44 9.99
C PHE A 59 3.43 -4.52 10.92
N GLU A 60 4.73 -4.83 10.84
CA GLU A 60 5.41 -5.79 11.72
C GLU A 60 5.42 -5.35 13.19
N LYS A 61 5.67 -4.07 13.45
CA LYS A 61 5.67 -3.49 14.81
C LYS A 61 4.28 -3.49 15.44
N ASN A 62 3.24 -3.21 14.65
CA ASN A 62 1.86 -3.20 15.13
C ASN A 62 1.28 -4.60 15.33
N SER A 63 1.84 -5.62 14.66
CA SER A 63 1.45 -7.04 14.81
C SER A 63 2.27 -7.79 15.87
N CYS A 64 2.72 -7.06 16.90
CA CYS A 64 3.54 -7.55 18.02
C CYS A 64 3.10 -8.96 18.48
N GLY A 65 3.87 -9.98 18.07
CA GLY A 65 3.69 -11.38 18.45
C GLY A 65 4.05 -12.42 17.37
N ALA A 66 3.58 -12.29 16.12
CA ALA A 66 3.48 -13.47 15.23
C ALA A 66 4.33 -13.48 13.93
N LEU A 67 4.84 -12.33 13.46
CA LEU A 67 5.24 -12.19 12.04
C LEU A 67 6.68 -11.73 11.77
N ALA A 68 7.65 -12.04 12.65
CA ALA A 68 9.08 -12.00 12.30
C ALA A 68 9.48 -12.91 11.10
N ARG A 69 8.52 -13.62 10.50
CA ARG A 69 8.68 -14.58 9.39
C ARG A 69 8.47 -13.99 7.99
N TYR A 70 7.86 -12.81 7.82
CA TYR A 70 7.56 -12.26 6.47
C TYR A 70 8.78 -11.57 5.83
N ARG A 71 9.51 -10.74 6.56
CA ARG A 71 10.76 -10.09 6.09
C ARG A 71 11.82 -11.07 5.58
N LYS A 72 11.85 -12.31 6.11
CA LYS A 72 12.80 -13.35 5.71
C LYS A 72 12.48 -14.00 4.35
N GLN A 73 11.24 -13.88 3.87
CA GLN A 73 10.79 -14.50 2.62
C GLN A 73 10.93 -13.60 1.38
N ILE A 74 10.99 -12.27 1.56
CA ILE A 74 11.14 -11.34 0.43
C ILE A 74 12.62 -11.11 0.06
N ASN A 75 13.56 -11.30 1.00
CA ASN A 75 14.99 -11.09 0.79
C ASN A 75 15.80 -12.39 0.59
N LYS A 76 15.15 -13.47 0.16
CA LYS A 76 15.79 -14.73 -0.26
C LYS A 76 15.63 -14.87 -1.77
#